data_AF-A0A965YG41-F1
#
_entry.id   AF-A0A965YG41-F1
#
_cell.length_a   1.000
_cell.length_b   1.000
_cell.length_c   1.000
_cell.angle_alpha   90.00
_cell.angle_beta   90.00
_cell.angle_gamma   90.00
#
_symmetry.space_group_name_H-M   'P 1'
#
loop_
_entity.id
_entity.type
_entity.pdbx_description
1 polymer ?
#
loop_
_entity_poly.entity_id
_entity_poly.type
_entity_poly.pdbx_seq_one_letter_code
_entity_poly.pdbx_strand_id
1 'polypeptide(L)'
;MWFVLHSIAWKRKLFLLLIVLVSLAVVFPALYTVQRAKQTMIEETQAKALDIAGTISAFLNSDIERYRLLSQTADLVSGTAEYRYYQEMNTIFRAIKASSDAAFVFTTKYIDEHTDAYVLDGEDPEGDLFSPFGSIDTMNPTELYTFQTGLRAVSDLEDDPNWRVYITAYAPIKDWRDHTIVG
;
A
#
# COMPACT_ATOMS: atom_id res chain seq x y z
N MET A 1 59.75 26.86 -28.41
CA MET A 1 58.28 26.81 -28.59
C MET A 1 57.66 25.44 -28.30
N TRP A 2 58.25 24.32 -28.74
CA TRP A 2 57.71 22.96 -28.53
C TRP A 2 57.52 22.54 -27.05
N PHE A 3 58.50 22.80 -26.18
CA PHE A 3 58.41 22.49 -24.74
C PHE A 3 57.29 23.26 -24.00
N VAL A 4 57.05 24.52 -24.39
CA VAL A 4 56.01 25.37 -23.77
C VAL A 4 54.61 24.86 -24.12
N LEU A 5 54.39 24.47 -25.37
CA LEU A 5 53.13 23.88 -25.83
C LEU A 5 52.84 22.52 -25.17
N HIS A 6 53.87 21.70 -24.94
CA HIS A 6 53.74 20.42 -24.24
C HIS A 6 53.39 20.60 -22.75
N SER A 7 54.02 21.56 -22.06
CA SER A 7 53.72 21.91 -20.66
C SER A 7 52.28 22.39 -20.47
N ILE A 8 51.78 23.24 -21.39
CA ILE A 8 50.40 23.75 -21.36
C ILE A 8 49.39 22.61 -21.59
N ALA A 9 49.66 21.70 -22.54
CA ALA A 9 48.81 20.55 -22.79
C ALA A 9 48.74 19.57 -21.60
N TRP A 10 49.85 19.36 -20.89
CA TRP A 10 49.90 18.54 -19.68
C TRP A 10 49.09 19.17 -18.53
N LYS A 11 49.28 20.47 -18.26
CA LYS A 11 48.51 21.20 -17.24
C LYS A 11 47.01 21.18 -17.53
N ARG A 12 46.62 21.31 -18.81
CA ARG A 12 45.21 21.19 -19.24
C ARG A 12 44.65 19.79 -18.99
N LYS A 13 45.40 18.74 -19.33
CA LYS A 13 44.98 17.34 -19.06
C LYS A 13 44.84 17.07 -17.56
N LEU A 14 45.79 17.55 -16.75
CA LEU A 14 45.74 17.42 -15.30
C LEU A 14 44.54 18.17 -14.70
N PHE A 15 44.28 19.39 -15.17
CA PHE A 15 43.13 20.18 -14.75
C PHE A 15 41.80 19.49 -15.10
N LEU A 16 41.67 18.96 -16.32
CA LEU A 16 40.48 18.19 -16.72
C LEU A 16 40.31 16.91 -15.89
N LEU A 17 41.40 16.20 -15.58
CA LEU A 17 41.38 15.03 -14.72
C LEU A 17 40.94 15.37 -13.29
N LEU A 18 41.40 16.49 -12.74
CA LEU A 18 40.96 16.98 -11.44
C LEU A 18 39.47 17.33 -11.44
N ILE A 19 38.95 17.98 -12.50
CA ILE A 19 37.51 18.24 -12.63
C ILE A 19 36.73 16.92 -12.60
N VAL A 20 37.15 15.93 -13.40
CA VAL A 20 36.48 14.62 -13.44
C VAL A 20 36.52 13.95 -12.06
N LEU A 21 37.66 13.98 -11.37
CA LEU A 21 37.79 13.40 -10.02
C LEU A 21 36.89 14.09 -9.00
N VAL A 22 36.84 15.43 -9.01
CA VAL A 22 35.94 16.19 -8.11
C VAL A 22 34.47 15.91 -8.46
N SER A 23 34.12 15.88 -9.75
CA SER A 23 32.76 15.53 -10.18
C SER A 23 32.36 14.14 -9.72
N LEU A 24 33.23 13.13 -9.88
CA LEU A 24 32.97 11.78 -9.41
C LEU A 24 32.85 11.71 -7.88
N ALA A 25 33.71 12.43 -7.16
CA ALA A 25 33.69 12.51 -5.71
C ALA A 25 32.39 13.13 -5.15
N VAL A 26 31.70 13.96 -5.93
CA VAL A 26 30.40 14.57 -5.55
C VAL A 26 29.22 13.73 -6.03
N VAL A 27 29.27 13.22 -7.26
CA VAL A 27 28.15 12.47 -7.87
C VAL A 27 27.88 11.16 -7.12
N PHE A 28 28.93 10.44 -6.72
CA PHE A 28 28.73 9.14 -6.06
C PHE A 28 28.02 9.26 -4.70
N PRO A 29 28.45 10.13 -3.76
CA PRO A 29 27.71 10.37 -2.52
C PRO A 29 26.29 10.91 -2.76
N ALA A 30 26.10 11.76 -3.78
CA ALA A 30 24.78 12.29 -4.11
C ALA A 30 23.82 11.17 -4.55
N LEU A 31 24.25 10.29 -5.47
CA LEU A 31 23.45 9.14 -5.91
C LEU A 31 23.15 8.18 -4.76
N TYR A 32 24.14 7.90 -3.91
CA TYR A 32 23.96 7.07 -2.72
C TYR A 32 22.93 7.66 -1.77
N THR A 33 23.00 8.97 -1.51
CA THR A 33 22.06 9.67 -0.62
C THR A 33 20.64 9.62 -1.17
N VAL A 34 20.46 9.85 -2.47
CA VAL A 34 19.14 9.75 -3.12
C VAL A 34 18.57 8.35 -3.04
N GLN A 35 19.38 7.31 -3.26
CA GLN A 35 18.92 5.92 -3.14
C GLN A 35 18.51 5.58 -1.70
N ARG A 36 19.30 6.00 -0.71
CA ARG A 36 18.97 5.80 0.71
C ARG A 36 17.70 6.55 1.11
N ALA A 37 17.55 7.80 0.66
CA ALA A 37 16.34 8.58 0.92
C ALA A 37 15.09 7.88 0.34
N LYS A 38 15.16 7.39 -0.91
CA LYS A 38 14.07 6.62 -1.52
C LYS A 38 13.72 5.38 -0.72
N GLN A 39 14.73 4.60 -0.31
CA GLN A 39 14.52 3.38 0.46
C GLN A 39 13.84 3.68 1.81
N THR A 40 14.30 4.70 2.53
CA THR A 40 13.67 5.12 3.80
C THR A 40 12.23 5.58 3.58
N MET A 41 11.94 6.31 2.50
CA MET A 41 10.56 6.69 2.19
C MET A 41 9.65 5.49 1.94
N ILE A 42 10.16 4.45 1.25
CA ILE A 42 9.41 3.20 1.03
C ILE A 42 9.15 2.51 2.37
N GLU A 43 10.17 2.32 3.20
CA GLU A 43 10.05 1.66 4.51
C GLU A 43 9.06 2.38 5.45
N GLU A 44 9.12 3.71 5.52
CA GLU A 44 8.18 4.53 6.30
C GLU A 44 6.74 4.44 5.74
N THR A 45 6.58 4.40 4.42
CA THR A 45 5.27 4.24 3.78
C THR A 45 4.69 2.85 4.06
N GLN A 46 5.51 1.81 3.97
CA GLN A 46 5.13 0.43 4.31
C GLN A 46 4.71 0.31 5.79
N ALA A 47 5.49 0.90 6.71
CA ALA A 47 5.17 0.90 8.13
C ALA A 47 3.84 1.64 8.41
N LYS A 48 3.64 2.81 7.79
CA LYS A 48 2.40 3.57 7.92
C LYS A 48 1.19 2.80 7.38
N ALA A 49 1.32 2.14 6.23
CA ALA A 49 0.26 1.32 5.65
C ALA A 49 -0.11 0.14 6.57
N LEU A 50 0.90 -0.54 7.16
CA LEU A 50 0.69 -1.61 8.15
C LEU A 50 -0.01 -1.13 9.42
N ASP A 51 0.31 0.07 9.89
CA ASP A 51 -0.32 0.65 11.08
C ASP A 51 -1.79 1.01 10.81
N ILE A 52 -2.09 1.56 9.63
CA ILE A 52 -3.47 1.84 9.21
C ILE A 52 -4.26 0.52 9.11
N ALA A 53 -3.77 -0.45 8.35
CA ALA A 53 -4.43 -1.75 8.18
C ALA A 53 -4.61 -2.47 9.53
N GLY A 54 -3.58 -2.48 10.37
CA GLY A 54 -3.63 -3.08 11.70
C GLY A 54 -4.63 -2.41 12.64
N THR A 55 -4.73 -1.08 12.59
CA THR A 55 -5.70 -0.32 13.40
C THR A 55 -7.13 -0.60 12.96
N ILE A 56 -7.38 -0.63 11.65
CA ILE A 56 -8.70 -0.95 11.09
C ILE A 56 -9.10 -2.37 11.43
N SER A 57 -8.20 -3.34 11.23
CA SER A 57 -8.42 -4.74 11.63
C SER A 57 -8.74 -4.84 13.11
N ALA A 58 -7.97 -4.19 14.00
CA ALA A 58 -8.24 -4.19 15.43
C ALA A 58 -9.60 -3.56 15.79
N PHE A 59 -9.97 -2.47 15.12
CA PHE A 59 -11.27 -1.83 15.28
C PHE A 59 -12.42 -2.76 14.88
N LEU A 60 -12.36 -3.37 13.69
CA LEU A 60 -13.38 -4.31 13.22
C LEU A 60 -13.43 -5.58 14.07
N ASN A 61 -12.28 -6.06 14.55
CA ASN A 61 -12.18 -7.19 15.47
C ASN A 61 -12.84 -6.90 16.83
N SER A 62 -13.00 -5.63 17.21
CA SER A 62 -13.73 -5.25 18.44
C SER A 62 -15.26 -5.34 18.28
N ASP A 63 -15.77 -5.27 17.05
CA ASP A 63 -17.18 -5.45 16.67
C ASP A 63 -17.34 -6.63 15.68
N ILE A 64 -16.60 -7.71 15.96
CA ILE A 64 -16.41 -8.80 15.00
C ILE A 64 -17.70 -9.54 14.65
N GLU A 65 -18.70 -9.53 15.54
CA GLU A 65 -19.99 -10.17 15.28
C GLU A 65 -20.72 -9.50 14.12
N ARG A 66 -20.76 -8.17 14.10
CA ARG A 66 -21.42 -7.39 13.04
C ARG A 66 -20.62 -7.46 11.74
N TYR A 67 -19.29 -7.37 11.82
CA TYR A 67 -18.43 -7.51 10.64
C TYR A 67 -18.56 -8.89 10.00
N ARG A 68 -18.50 -9.97 10.79
CA ARG A 68 -18.64 -11.34 10.28
C ARG A 68 -19.98 -11.56 9.61
N LEU A 69 -21.07 -11.07 10.22
CA LEU A 69 -22.41 -11.17 9.64
C LEU A 69 -22.48 -10.46 8.28
N LEU A 70 -21.93 -9.24 8.19
CA LEU A 70 -21.85 -8.50 6.92
C LEU A 70 -21.02 -9.26 5.87
N SER A 71 -19.80 -9.68 6.23
CA SER A 71 -18.89 -10.40 5.31
C SER A 71 -19.52 -11.68 4.76
N GLN A 72 -20.23 -12.44 5.60
CA GLN A 72 -20.87 -13.70 5.21
C GLN A 72 -22.23 -13.53 4.51
N THR A 73 -22.77 -12.31 4.46
CA THR A 73 -24.01 -12.04 3.74
C THR A 73 -23.80 -12.18 2.24
N ALA A 74 -24.71 -12.89 1.57
CA ALA A 74 -24.67 -13.07 0.12
C ALA A 74 -25.10 -11.80 -0.61
N ASP A 75 -26.24 -11.23 -0.21
CA ASP A 75 -26.84 -10.06 -0.83
C ASP A 75 -27.14 -8.97 0.20
N LEU A 76 -26.77 -7.73 -0.10
CA LEU A 76 -27.01 -6.60 0.78
C LEU A 76 -28.37 -5.97 0.50
N VAL A 77 -29.35 -6.26 1.35
CA VAL A 77 -30.74 -5.79 1.18
C VAL A 77 -30.99 -4.49 1.93
N SER A 78 -31.51 -3.48 1.24
CA SER A 78 -31.83 -2.19 1.86
C SER A 78 -32.81 -2.34 3.03
N GLY A 79 -32.53 -1.64 4.13
CA GLY A 79 -33.35 -1.66 5.34
C GLY A 79 -33.00 -2.75 6.36
N THR A 80 -32.10 -3.69 6.04
CA THR A 80 -31.61 -4.67 7.02
C THR A 80 -30.58 -4.07 7.99
N ALA A 81 -30.20 -4.82 9.03
CA ALA A 81 -29.20 -4.37 9.98
C ALA A 81 -27.80 -4.31 9.34
N GLU A 82 -27.50 -5.27 8.46
CA GLU A 82 -26.26 -5.39 7.71
C GLU A 82 -26.09 -4.22 6.74
N TYR A 83 -27.15 -3.83 6.02
CA TYR A 83 -27.12 -2.64 5.15
C TYR A 83 -26.82 -1.36 5.94
N ARG A 84 -27.47 -1.17 7.11
CA ARG A 84 -27.17 -0.02 7.97
C ARG A 84 -25.72 -0.04 8.47
N TYR A 85 -25.23 -1.19 8.87
CA TYR A 85 -23.83 -1.35 9.31
C TYR A 85 -22.84 -1.09 8.18
N TYR A 86 -23.11 -1.59 6.98
CA TYR A 86 -22.32 -1.31 5.77
C TYR A 86 -22.22 0.20 5.49
N GLN A 87 -23.34 0.91 5.54
CA GLN A 87 -23.36 2.37 5.33
C GLN A 87 -22.59 3.13 6.43
N GLU A 88 -22.76 2.70 7.69
CA GLU A 88 -22.04 3.25 8.84
C GLU A 88 -20.53 3.07 8.66
N MET A 89 -20.09 1.85 8.35
CA MET A 89 -18.68 1.52 8.20
C MET A 89 -18.04 2.17 6.98
N ASN A 90 -18.69 2.22 5.82
CA ASN A 90 -18.16 2.93 4.67
C ASN A 90 -17.99 4.43 4.95
N THR A 91 -18.87 5.03 5.77
CA THR A 91 -18.71 6.42 6.22
C THR A 91 -17.48 6.58 7.11
N ILE A 92 -17.25 5.64 8.03
CA ILE A 92 -16.04 5.62 8.87
C ILE A 92 -14.78 5.41 8.01
N PHE A 93 -14.80 4.47 7.07
CA PHE A 93 -13.67 4.17 6.19
C PHE A 93 -13.32 5.39 5.32
N ARG A 94 -14.32 6.10 4.80
CA ARG A 94 -14.11 7.36 4.07
C ARG A 94 -13.48 8.43 4.95
N ALA A 95 -13.91 8.54 6.21
CA ALA A 95 -13.31 9.47 7.17
C ALA A 95 -11.86 9.10 7.50
N ILE A 96 -11.57 7.81 7.71
CA ILE A 96 -10.21 7.29 7.90
C ILE A 96 -9.35 7.63 6.70
N LYS A 97 -9.79 7.26 5.49
CA LYS A 97 -9.12 7.57 4.23
C LYS A 97 -8.81 9.07 4.13
N ALA A 98 -9.82 9.94 4.30
CA ALA A 98 -9.66 11.40 4.20
C ALA A 98 -8.74 12.01 5.26
N SER A 99 -8.60 11.35 6.41
CA SER A 99 -7.68 11.75 7.49
C SER A 99 -6.29 11.10 7.40
N SER A 100 -6.11 10.18 6.44
CA SER A 100 -4.89 9.44 6.19
C SER A 100 -4.25 9.87 4.87
N ASP A 101 -3.03 9.39 4.59
CA ASP A 101 -2.41 9.54 3.27
C ASP A 101 -2.70 8.33 2.36
N ALA A 102 -3.62 7.44 2.76
CA ALA A 102 -3.95 6.26 1.98
C ALA A 102 -4.80 6.64 0.76
N ALA A 103 -4.40 6.15 -0.41
CA ALA A 103 -5.17 6.33 -1.64
C ALA A 103 -6.49 5.54 -1.62
N PHE A 104 -6.49 4.39 -0.95
CA PHE A 104 -7.65 3.50 -0.81
C PHE A 104 -7.65 2.88 0.59
N VAL A 105 -8.85 2.63 1.11
CA VAL A 105 -9.06 1.91 2.37
C VAL A 105 -10.29 1.04 2.18
N PHE A 106 -10.12 -0.27 2.24
CA PHE A 106 -11.18 -1.24 1.98
C PHE A 106 -10.97 -2.52 2.79
N THR A 107 -11.98 -3.38 2.79
CA THR A 107 -11.86 -4.77 3.24
C THR A 107 -12.41 -5.71 2.19
N THR A 108 -11.87 -6.91 2.17
CA THR A 108 -12.29 -7.97 1.25
C THR A 108 -12.68 -9.22 2.05
N LYS A 109 -13.21 -10.22 1.37
CA LYS A 109 -13.39 -11.57 1.89
C LYS A 109 -12.80 -12.57 0.91
N TYR A 110 -12.16 -13.59 1.45
CA TYR A 110 -11.59 -14.68 0.69
C TYR A 110 -12.69 -15.49 -0.04
N ILE A 111 -12.52 -15.68 -1.35
CA ILE A 111 -13.32 -16.62 -2.15
C ILE A 111 -12.46 -17.86 -2.45
N ASP A 112 -11.33 -17.65 -3.11
CA ASP A 112 -10.34 -18.68 -3.44
C ASP A 112 -8.94 -18.07 -3.59
N GLU A 113 -7.95 -18.87 -4.04
CA GLU A 113 -6.56 -18.43 -4.19
C GLU A 113 -6.35 -17.39 -5.32
N HIS A 114 -7.37 -17.12 -6.12
CA HIS A 114 -7.30 -16.23 -7.27
C HIS A 114 -8.24 -15.03 -7.17
N THR A 115 -9.24 -15.10 -6.30
CA THR A 115 -10.28 -14.08 -6.19
C THR A 115 -10.68 -13.80 -4.75
N ASP A 116 -11.07 -12.55 -4.53
CA ASP A 116 -11.73 -12.07 -3.33
C ASP A 116 -12.99 -11.28 -3.72
N ALA A 117 -13.73 -10.82 -2.72
CA ALA A 117 -14.79 -9.85 -2.93
C ALA A 117 -14.76 -8.73 -1.90
N TYR A 118 -15.04 -7.51 -2.34
CA TYR A 118 -15.12 -6.34 -1.49
C TYR A 118 -16.27 -6.44 -0.48
N VAL A 119 -16.01 -6.04 0.76
CA VAL A 119 -16.98 -6.00 1.86
C VAL A 119 -17.22 -4.57 2.33
N LEU A 120 -16.17 -3.77 2.50
CA LEU A 120 -16.24 -2.34 2.84
C LEU A 120 -15.31 -1.55 1.93
N ASP A 121 -15.70 -0.33 1.59
CA ASP A 121 -14.89 0.57 0.76
C ASP A 121 -15.08 2.03 1.21
N GLY A 122 -13.96 2.71 1.45
CA GLY A 122 -13.89 4.12 1.84
C GLY A 122 -14.07 5.11 0.70
N GLU A 123 -14.23 4.67 -0.55
CA GLU A 123 -14.52 5.56 -1.67
C GLU A 123 -15.92 6.21 -1.60
N ASP A 124 -16.15 7.19 -2.48
CA ASP A 124 -17.46 7.78 -2.71
C ASP A 124 -18.34 6.79 -3.47
N PRO A 125 -19.53 6.37 -2.96
CA PRO A 125 -20.37 5.36 -3.63
C PRO A 125 -20.89 5.78 -5.00
N GLU A 126 -20.85 7.08 -5.31
CA GLU A 126 -21.19 7.62 -6.64
C GLU A 126 -19.97 7.73 -7.57
N GLY A 127 -18.77 7.48 -7.08
CA GLY A 127 -17.51 7.61 -7.82
C GLY A 127 -17.06 6.32 -8.52
N ASP A 128 -16.28 6.49 -9.59
CA ASP A 128 -15.80 5.39 -10.44
C ASP A 128 -14.84 4.41 -9.74
N LEU A 129 -14.23 4.83 -8.63
CA LEU A 129 -13.26 4.04 -7.88
C LEU A 129 -13.90 3.19 -6.78
N PHE A 130 -15.20 3.36 -6.55
CA PHE A 130 -15.90 2.61 -5.50
C PHE A 130 -16.21 1.19 -5.94
N SER A 131 -15.87 0.26 -5.06
CA SER A 131 -16.13 -1.17 -5.20
C SER A 131 -17.42 -1.53 -4.46
N PRO A 132 -18.50 -1.86 -5.19
CA PRO A 132 -19.75 -2.26 -4.55
C PRO A 132 -19.60 -3.51 -3.68
N PHE A 133 -20.42 -3.62 -2.64
CA PHE A 133 -20.45 -4.84 -1.83
C PHE A 133 -20.57 -6.10 -2.70
N GLY A 134 -19.65 -7.05 -2.50
CA GLY A 134 -19.61 -8.33 -3.21
C GLY A 134 -19.03 -8.27 -4.62
N SER A 135 -18.56 -7.12 -5.12
CA SER A 135 -17.81 -7.09 -6.38
C SER A 135 -16.50 -7.87 -6.22
N ILE A 136 -16.14 -8.62 -7.26
CA ILE A 136 -14.99 -9.53 -7.25
C ILE A 136 -13.75 -8.80 -7.74
N ASP A 137 -12.62 -9.04 -7.08
CA ASP A 137 -11.29 -8.65 -7.56
C ASP A 137 -10.34 -9.85 -7.70
N THR A 138 -9.17 -9.58 -8.27
CA THR A 138 -8.06 -10.51 -8.36
C THR A 138 -7.27 -10.50 -7.06
N MET A 139 -7.10 -11.69 -6.48
CA MET A 139 -6.31 -11.88 -5.26
C MET A 139 -4.84 -11.45 -5.45
N ASN A 140 -4.40 -10.43 -4.72
CA ASN A 140 -2.99 -10.03 -4.68
C ASN A 140 -2.15 -11.03 -3.85
N PRO A 141 -0.90 -11.34 -4.23
CA PRO A 141 -0.04 -12.25 -3.46
C PRO A 141 0.16 -11.87 -1.97
N THR A 142 0.24 -10.58 -1.65
CA THR A 142 0.37 -10.04 -0.28
C THR A 142 -0.92 -10.25 0.52
N GLU A 143 -2.06 -10.12 -0.14
CA GLU A 143 -3.38 -10.37 0.43
C GLU A 143 -3.61 -11.86 0.68
N LEU A 144 -3.29 -12.71 -0.30
CA LEU A 144 -3.35 -14.16 -0.16
C LEU A 144 -2.50 -14.65 1.01
N TYR A 145 -1.28 -14.13 1.13
CA TYR A 145 -0.41 -14.44 2.26
C TYR A 145 -1.08 -14.08 3.59
N THR A 146 -1.75 -12.94 3.67
CA THR A 146 -2.47 -12.49 4.88
C THR A 146 -3.62 -13.44 5.21
N PHE A 147 -4.43 -13.83 4.21
CA PHE A 147 -5.50 -14.80 4.39
C PHE A 147 -4.99 -16.19 4.80
N GLN A 148 -3.90 -16.67 4.22
CA GLN A 148 -3.37 -18.01 4.49
C GLN A 148 -2.66 -18.11 5.84
N THR A 149 -1.96 -17.07 6.26
CA THR A 149 -1.12 -17.09 7.47
C THR A 149 -1.79 -16.46 8.67
N GLY A 150 -2.77 -15.57 8.47
CA GLY A 150 -3.31 -14.73 9.54
C GLY A 150 -2.28 -13.77 10.12
N LEU A 151 -1.26 -13.42 9.34
CA LEU A 151 -0.26 -12.41 9.68
C LEU A 151 -0.45 -11.16 8.82
N ARG A 152 -0.11 -9.99 9.37
CA ARG A 152 -0.08 -8.75 8.60
C ARG A 152 1.01 -8.82 7.54
N ALA A 153 0.77 -8.25 6.37
CA ALA A 153 1.74 -8.19 5.29
C ALA A 153 1.67 -6.86 4.56
N VAL A 154 2.76 -6.52 3.89
CA VAL A 154 2.90 -5.31 3.08
C VAL A 154 3.67 -5.65 1.82
N SER A 155 3.26 -5.08 0.69
CA SER A 155 3.95 -5.26 -0.58
C SER A 155 5.24 -4.45 -0.60
N ASP A 156 6.14 -4.80 -1.52
CA ASP A 156 7.15 -3.87 -1.99
C ASP A 156 6.50 -2.74 -2.81
N LEU A 157 7.34 -1.89 -3.40
CA LEU A 157 6.90 -0.91 -4.38
C LEU A 157 6.46 -1.63 -5.67
N GLU A 158 5.17 -1.72 -5.91
CA GLU A 158 4.57 -2.32 -7.10
C GLU A 158 4.44 -1.27 -8.22
N ASP A 159 4.58 -1.67 -9.48
CA ASP A 159 4.35 -0.82 -10.65
C ASP A 159 3.29 -1.47 -11.55
N ASP A 160 2.06 -1.00 -11.42
CA ASP A 160 0.91 -1.52 -12.15
C ASP A 160 0.54 -0.59 -13.33
N PRO A 161 0.17 -1.13 -14.50
CA PRO A 161 -0.21 -0.31 -15.65
C PRO A 161 -1.40 0.64 -15.42
N ASN A 162 -2.34 0.26 -14.56
CA ASN A 162 -3.56 1.01 -14.26
C ASN A 162 -3.36 1.90 -13.02
N TRP A 163 -2.79 1.35 -11.97
CA TRP A 163 -2.66 2.00 -10.66
C TRP A 163 -1.33 2.73 -10.46
N ARG A 164 -0.41 2.60 -11.42
CA ARG A 164 0.97 3.13 -11.35
C ARG A 164 1.69 2.55 -10.13
N VAL A 165 2.56 3.36 -9.56
CA VAL A 165 3.46 2.94 -8.50
C VAL A 165 2.75 3.04 -7.15
N TYR A 166 2.58 1.92 -6.45
CA TYR A 166 1.91 1.89 -5.14
C TYR A 166 2.54 0.89 -4.17
N ILE A 167 2.11 0.99 -2.92
CA ILE A 167 2.37 0.03 -1.83
C ILE A 167 1.01 -0.30 -1.23
N THR A 168 0.77 -1.58 -0.96
CA THR A 168 -0.44 -2.05 -0.28
C THR A 168 -0.08 -2.82 0.99
N ALA A 169 -0.93 -2.73 2.02
CA ALA A 169 -0.75 -3.45 3.27
C ALA A 169 -2.07 -4.05 3.74
N TYR A 170 -1.99 -5.26 4.28
CA TYR A 170 -3.13 -6.03 4.71
C TYR A 170 -2.96 -6.47 6.17
N ALA A 171 -4.08 -6.52 6.88
CA ALA A 171 -4.17 -7.07 8.22
C ALA A 171 -5.42 -7.95 8.31
N PRO A 172 -5.31 -9.17 8.85
CA PRO A 172 -6.43 -10.10 8.85
C PRO A 172 -7.50 -9.64 9.84
N ILE A 173 -8.76 -9.74 9.44
CA ILE A 173 -9.92 -9.55 10.31
C ILE A 173 -10.33 -10.93 10.81
N LYS A 174 -10.04 -11.21 12.07
CA LYS A 174 -10.04 -12.54 12.64
C LYS A 174 -11.04 -12.62 13.78
N ASP A 175 -11.96 -13.57 13.67
CA ASP A 175 -12.86 -13.90 14.76
C ASP A 175 -12.11 -14.66 15.86
N TRP A 176 -11.97 -14.04 17.03
CA TRP A 176 -11.25 -14.63 18.17
C TRP A 176 -11.92 -15.88 18.72
N ARG A 177 -13.22 -16.07 18.45
CA ARG A 177 -14.01 -17.19 18.99
C ARG A 177 -13.64 -18.53 18.36
N ASP A 178 -13.35 -18.53 17.05
CA ASP A 178 -13.02 -19.74 16.29
C ASP A 178 -11.77 -19.61 15.41
N HIS A 179 -11.08 -18.49 15.49
CA HIS A 179 -9.88 -18.16 14.73
C HIS A 179 -10.05 -18.09 13.21
N THR A 180 -11.29 -18.00 12.72
CA THR A 180 -11.57 -17.82 11.29
C THR A 180 -11.20 -16.42 10.86
N ILE A 181 -10.49 -16.31 9.73
CA ILE A 181 -10.28 -15.04 9.04
C ILE A 181 -11.52 -14.79 8.17
N VAL A 182 -12.21 -13.70 8.47
CA VAL A 182 -13.49 -13.33 7.84
C VAL A 182 -13.34 -12.13 6.89
N GLY A 183 -12.12 -11.61 6.76
CA GLY A 183 -11.70 -10.54 5.86
C GLY A 183 -10.31 -10.05 6.20
#